data_AF-A0A075BUA1-F1
#
_entry.id   AF-A0A075BUA1-F1
#
_cell.length_a   1.000
_cell.length_b   1.000
_cell.length_c   1.000
_cell.angle_alpha   90.00
_cell.angle_beta   90.00
_cell.angle_gamma   90.00
#
_symmetry.space_group_name_H-M   'P 1'
#
loop_
_entity.id
_entity.type
_entity.pdbx_description
1 polymer ?
#
loop_
_entity_poly.entity_id
_entity_poly.type
_entity_poly.pdbx_seq_one_letter_code
_entity_poly.pdbx_strand_id
1 'polypeptide(L)'
;MRYIKKYLLFILLLNLINCNLFNKNKNLDHNLQPNKINNIISSLDSNQKQALIFFKNLVKNKQYSKDLEQASKSYLENLKEKNNQNLNLQNKLNQGLNCDYDDSKIEKLFDQLGNDKMKKFLQQLHLMLKSINDGTLISFSSSNFRDTTTLSQKKEKALEYIKSQLYIEFYFHSNDISDTEFFFQRTIALLETQN
;
A
#
# COMPACT_ATOMS: atom_id res chain seq x y z
N MET A 1 -43.59 -15.83 -0.68
CA MET A 1 -42.84 -14.76 -1.39
C MET A 1 -42.17 -13.74 -0.46
N ARG A 2 -41.53 -14.15 0.66
CA ARG A 2 -40.88 -13.22 1.62
C ARG A 2 -39.35 -13.22 1.55
N TYR A 3 -38.75 -14.28 0.98
CA TYR A 3 -37.30 -14.45 0.89
C TYR A 3 -36.66 -13.75 -0.33
N ILE A 4 -37.35 -13.70 -1.47
CA ILE A 4 -36.82 -13.06 -2.70
C ILE A 4 -36.60 -11.54 -2.51
N LYS A 5 -37.45 -10.86 -1.72
CA LYS A 5 -37.29 -9.42 -1.45
C LYS A 5 -36.08 -9.08 -0.57
N LYS A 6 -35.64 -9.99 0.30
CA LYS A 6 -34.46 -9.74 1.17
C LYS A 6 -33.14 -9.82 0.40
N TYR A 7 -33.03 -10.73 -0.57
CA TYR A 7 -31.83 -10.85 -1.40
C TYR A 7 -31.69 -9.72 -2.42
N LEU A 8 -32.81 -9.23 -2.96
CA LEU A 8 -32.80 -8.07 -3.86
C LEU A 8 -32.28 -6.79 -3.17
N LEU A 9 -32.61 -6.58 -1.88
CA LEU A 9 -32.09 -5.45 -1.11
C LEU A 9 -30.58 -5.59 -0.83
N PHE A 10 -30.10 -6.81 -0.59
CA PHE A 10 -28.68 -7.08 -0.32
C PHE A 10 -27.80 -6.94 -1.58
N ILE A 11 -28.32 -7.35 -2.74
CA ILE A 11 -27.65 -7.19 -4.04
C ILE A 11 -27.63 -5.71 -4.47
N LEU A 12 -28.65 -4.93 -4.12
CA LEU A 12 -28.66 -3.48 -4.37
C LEU A 12 -27.63 -2.73 -3.49
N LEU A 13 -27.44 -3.18 -2.24
CA LEU A 13 -26.46 -2.61 -1.30
C LEU A 13 -25.01 -2.97 -1.68
N LEU A 14 -24.77 -4.18 -2.20
CA LEU A 14 -23.44 -4.59 -2.69
C LEU A 14 -22.98 -3.79 -3.94
N ASN A 15 -23.93 -3.39 -4.81
CA ASN A 15 -23.61 -2.54 -5.96
C ASN A 15 -23.34 -1.07 -5.59
N LEU A 16 -23.82 -0.59 -4.45
CA LEU A 16 -23.52 0.76 -3.95
C LEU A 16 -22.11 0.88 -3.36
N ILE A 17 -21.50 -0.23 -2.91
CA ILE A 17 -20.12 -0.25 -2.39
C ILE A 17 -19.11 -0.28 -3.54
N ASN A 18 -19.41 -0.99 -4.64
CA ASN A 18 -18.54 -1.05 -5.81
C ASN A 18 -18.50 0.25 -6.64
N CYS A 19 -19.51 1.13 -6.53
CA CYS A 19 -19.54 2.39 -7.28
C CYS A 19 -19.03 3.61 -6.51
N ASN A 20 -18.81 3.52 -5.20
CA ASN A 20 -18.42 4.68 -4.39
C ASN A 20 -16.91 4.82 -4.12
N LEU A 21 -16.07 3.87 -4.54
CA LEU A 21 -14.61 4.02 -4.46
C LEU A 21 -14.01 4.88 -5.57
N PHE A 22 -14.74 5.12 -6.67
CA PHE A 22 -14.22 5.80 -7.86
C PHE A 22 -14.95 7.08 -8.28
N ASN A 23 -15.98 7.55 -7.56
CA ASN A 23 -16.65 8.78 -7.95
C ASN A 23 -17.26 9.59 -6.80
N LYS A 24 -16.42 10.37 -6.11
CA LYS A 24 -16.69 11.76 -5.71
C LYS A 24 -15.47 12.36 -5.00
N ASN A 25 -14.63 13.06 -5.76
CA ASN A 25 -14.00 14.28 -5.26
C ASN A 25 -13.67 15.22 -6.43
N LYS A 26 -14.73 15.78 -7.02
CA LYS A 26 -14.64 17.11 -7.64
C LYS A 26 -14.58 18.13 -6.50
N ASN A 27 -13.39 18.31 -5.96
CA ASN A 27 -12.88 19.51 -5.31
C ASN A 27 -11.41 19.21 -5.00
N LEU A 28 -10.56 19.46 -6.01
CA LEU A 28 -9.12 19.59 -5.84
C LEU A 28 -8.92 20.87 -5.03
N ASP A 29 -8.90 20.73 -3.71
CA ASP A 29 -8.61 21.85 -2.84
C ASP A 29 -7.17 22.29 -3.05
N HIS A 30 -7.10 23.53 -3.49
CA HIS A 30 -5.96 24.21 -4.07
C HIS A 30 -5.10 24.79 -2.94
N ASN A 31 -4.52 23.96 -2.06
CA ASN A 31 -3.67 24.46 -0.95
C ASN A 31 -2.53 23.49 -0.58
N LEU A 32 -1.75 23.04 -1.56
CA LEU A 32 -0.39 22.54 -1.35
C LEU A 32 0.60 23.65 -1.67
N GLN A 33 1.41 24.07 -0.69
CA GLN A 33 2.45 25.08 -0.91
C GLN A 33 3.37 24.68 -2.08
N PRO A 34 3.76 25.63 -2.94
CA PRO A 34 4.59 25.37 -4.10
C PRO A 34 6.04 25.20 -3.60
N ASN A 35 6.77 24.12 -3.90
CA ASN A 35 7.72 24.17 -5.02
C ASN A 35 8.42 22.82 -5.36
N LYS A 36 8.01 21.66 -4.79
CA LYS A 36 8.57 20.34 -5.20
C LYS A 36 7.52 19.26 -5.52
N ILE A 37 6.50 19.06 -4.68
CA ILE A 37 5.40 18.13 -4.97
C ILE A 37 4.69 18.49 -6.28
N ASN A 38 4.48 19.77 -6.57
CA ASN A 38 3.77 20.19 -7.78
C ASN A 38 4.51 19.75 -9.06
N ASN A 39 5.84 19.79 -9.05
CA ASN A 39 6.64 19.31 -10.18
C ASN A 39 6.54 17.78 -10.31
N ILE A 40 6.62 17.05 -9.19
CA ILE A 40 6.43 15.60 -9.17
C ILE A 40 5.05 15.23 -9.73
N ILE A 41 3.98 15.80 -9.17
CA ILE A 41 2.59 15.54 -9.56
C ILE A 41 2.34 15.95 -11.01
N SER A 42 2.92 17.05 -11.49
CA SER A 42 2.73 17.50 -12.87
C SER A 42 3.23 16.49 -13.90
N SER A 43 4.28 15.73 -13.57
CA SER A 43 4.90 14.75 -14.45
C SER A 43 4.15 13.41 -14.52
N LEU A 44 3.18 13.18 -13.63
CA LEU A 44 2.42 11.94 -13.51
C LEU A 44 1.21 11.92 -14.43
N ASP A 45 0.97 10.77 -15.07
CA ASP A 45 -0.30 10.53 -15.77
C ASP A 45 -1.47 10.31 -14.79
N SER A 46 -2.69 10.14 -15.32
CA SER A 46 -3.89 9.96 -14.51
C SER A 46 -3.84 8.73 -13.60
N ASN A 47 -3.26 7.62 -14.07
CA ASN A 47 -3.22 6.35 -13.36
C ASN A 47 -2.22 6.43 -12.21
N GLN A 48 -1.05 7.01 -12.48
CA GLN A 48 -0.02 7.27 -11.48
C GLN A 48 -0.52 8.24 -10.39
N LYS A 49 -1.29 9.27 -10.76
CA LYS A 49 -1.93 10.18 -9.79
C LYS A 49 -2.92 9.46 -8.88
N GLN A 50 -3.73 8.56 -9.42
CA GLN A 50 -4.65 7.75 -8.61
C GLN A 50 -3.91 6.82 -7.65
N ALA A 51 -2.86 6.14 -8.13
CA ALA A 51 -2.02 5.29 -7.29
C ALA A 51 -1.33 6.10 -6.18
N LEU A 52 -0.89 7.33 -6.47
CA LEU A 52 -0.33 8.22 -5.47
C LEU A 52 -1.36 8.56 -4.39
N ILE A 53 -2.58 8.96 -4.77
CA ILE A 53 -3.64 9.26 -3.81
C ILE A 53 -3.93 8.05 -2.92
N PHE A 54 -4.04 6.86 -3.51
CA PHE A 54 -4.20 5.61 -2.76
C PHE A 54 -3.06 5.41 -1.76
N PHE A 55 -1.80 5.53 -2.21
CA PHE A 55 -0.63 5.32 -1.35
C PHE A 55 -0.56 6.35 -0.22
N LYS A 56 -0.82 7.64 -0.49
CA LYS A 56 -0.91 8.70 0.53
C LYS A 56 -1.95 8.36 1.59
N ASN A 57 -3.14 7.93 1.16
CA ASN A 57 -4.22 7.57 2.08
C ASN A 57 -3.88 6.32 2.90
N LEU A 58 -3.21 5.34 2.29
CA LEU A 58 -2.75 4.14 2.97
C LEU A 58 -1.78 4.45 4.10
N VAL A 59 -0.70 5.20 3.83
CA VAL A 59 0.33 5.44 4.85
C VAL A 59 -0.12 6.38 5.98
N LYS A 60 -1.21 7.14 5.75
CA LYS A 60 -1.93 7.90 6.79
C LYS A 60 -2.80 7.01 7.69
N ASN A 61 -3.21 5.84 7.21
CA ASN A 61 -4.14 4.97 7.91
C ASN A 61 -3.41 4.10 8.94
N LYS A 62 -3.54 4.46 10.22
CA LYS A 62 -2.93 3.73 11.35
C LYS A 62 -3.52 2.34 11.61
N GLN A 63 -4.50 1.87 10.83
CA GLN A 63 -5.06 0.52 10.93
C GLN A 63 -3.99 -0.58 10.79
N TYR A 64 -2.93 -0.33 10.01
CA TYR A 64 -1.84 -1.30 9.75
C TYR A 64 -0.67 -1.20 10.74
N SER A 65 -0.78 -0.37 11.79
CA SER A 65 0.32 -0.21 12.77
C SER A 65 0.66 -1.51 13.51
N LYS A 66 -0.32 -2.39 13.76
CA LYS A 66 -0.05 -3.70 14.39
C LYS A 66 0.79 -4.61 13.49
N ASP A 67 0.54 -4.60 12.19
CA ASP A 67 1.31 -5.38 11.23
C ASP A 67 2.76 -4.89 11.17
N LEU A 68 2.95 -3.56 11.24
CA LEU A 68 4.26 -2.93 11.35
C LEU A 68 5.01 -3.32 12.63
N GLU A 69 4.34 -3.30 13.79
CA GLU A 69 4.94 -3.74 15.05
C GLU A 69 5.39 -5.20 14.98
N GLN A 70 4.56 -6.07 14.41
CA GLN A 70 4.89 -7.48 14.23
C GLN A 70 6.08 -7.66 13.28
N ALA A 71 6.08 -6.96 12.13
CA ALA A 71 7.18 -7.01 11.18
C ALA A 71 8.50 -6.51 11.81
N SER A 72 8.44 -5.43 12.60
CA SER A 72 9.60 -4.89 13.32
C SER A 72 10.18 -5.91 14.32
N LYS A 73 9.32 -6.58 15.10
CA LYS A 73 9.73 -7.63 16.04
C LYS A 73 10.37 -8.82 15.33
N SER A 74 9.73 -9.34 14.29
CA SER A 74 10.29 -10.46 13.51
C SER A 74 11.61 -10.07 12.84
N TYR A 75 11.76 -8.83 12.38
CA TYR A 75 13.03 -8.36 11.81
C TYR A 75 14.14 -8.30 12.86
N LEU A 76 13.83 -7.79 14.06
CA LEU A 76 14.75 -7.77 15.19
C LEU A 76 15.19 -9.18 15.64
N GLU A 77 14.26 -10.13 15.71
CA GLU A 77 14.54 -11.53 16.05
C GLU A 77 15.52 -12.15 15.04
N ASN A 78 15.24 -11.98 13.74
CA ASN A 78 16.13 -12.44 12.67
C ASN A 78 17.54 -11.84 12.74
N LEU A 79 17.66 -10.56 13.15
CA LEU A 79 18.98 -9.92 13.33
C LEU A 79 19.76 -10.56 14.49
N LYS A 80 19.07 -10.89 15.59
CA LYS A 80 19.67 -11.54 16.77
C LYS A 80 20.12 -12.96 16.44
N GLU A 81 19.30 -13.74 15.74
CA GLU A 81 19.63 -15.12 15.34
C GLU A 81 20.83 -15.20 14.40
N LYS A 82 20.96 -14.24 13.48
CA LYS A 82 22.10 -14.18 12.53
C LYS A 82 23.39 -13.62 13.15
N ASN A 83 23.41 -13.37 14.46
CA ASN A 83 24.51 -12.73 15.18
C ASN A 83 24.99 -11.42 14.51
N ASN A 84 24.04 -10.68 13.92
CA ASN A 84 24.35 -9.45 13.19
C ASN A 84 24.61 -8.31 14.20
N GLN A 85 25.85 -7.83 14.24
CA GLN A 85 26.33 -6.84 15.21
C GLN A 85 25.88 -5.39 14.93
N ASN A 86 24.90 -5.15 14.05
CA ASN A 86 24.38 -3.80 13.83
C ASN A 86 23.52 -3.34 15.03
N LEU A 87 24.20 -2.99 16.12
CA LEU A 87 23.63 -2.53 17.39
C LEU A 87 22.75 -1.30 17.18
N ASN A 88 23.11 -0.41 16.25
CA ASN A 88 22.32 0.77 15.93
C ASN A 88 20.93 0.38 15.39
N LEU A 89 20.88 -0.54 14.42
CA LEU A 89 19.63 -1.03 13.86
C LEU A 89 18.77 -1.76 14.90
N GLN A 90 19.38 -2.58 15.74
CA GLN A 90 18.67 -3.24 16.85
C GLN A 90 18.10 -2.22 17.85
N ASN A 91 18.85 -1.19 18.20
CA ASN A 91 18.40 -0.12 19.09
C ASN A 91 17.21 0.65 18.50
N LYS A 92 17.26 1.00 17.21
CA LYS A 92 16.13 1.64 16.52
C LYS A 92 14.85 0.79 16.59
N LEU A 93 14.96 -0.52 16.31
CA LEU A 93 13.81 -1.43 16.36
C LEU A 93 13.26 -1.59 17.78
N ASN A 94 14.13 -1.62 18.81
CA ASN A 94 13.73 -1.69 20.21
C ASN A 94 13.02 -0.42 20.71
N GLN A 95 13.35 0.76 20.15
CA GLN A 95 12.75 2.04 20.52
C GLN A 95 11.34 2.24 19.94
N GLY A 96 10.92 1.40 19.00
CA GLY A 96 9.67 1.56 18.27
C GLY A 96 9.82 2.51 17.07
N LEU A 97 8.92 2.35 16.10
CA LEU A 97 8.97 3.10 14.84
C LEU A 97 8.04 4.32 14.90
N ASN A 98 8.52 5.47 14.41
CA ASN A 98 7.71 6.67 14.28
C ASN A 98 6.72 6.52 13.11
N CYS A 99 5.45 6.39 13.46
CA CYS A 99 4.33 6.21 12.54
C CYS A 99 3.48 7.48 12.35
N ASP A 100 3.95 8.64 12.80
CA ASP A 100 3.24 9.89 12.58
C ASP A 100 3.49 10.36 11.15
N TYR A 101 2.40 10.48 10.40
CA TYR A 101 2.46 10.87 9.01
C TYR A 101 2.60 12.38 8.88
N ASP A 102 3.51 12.80 8.00
CA ASP A 102 3.54 14.13 7.40
C ASP A 102 3.85 13.99 5.90
N ASP A 103 3.51 15.01 5.11
CA ASP A 103 3.73 14.96 3.66
C ASP A 103 5.24 14.91 3.29
N SER A 104 6.13 15.40 4.15
CA SER A 104 7.57 15.42 3.90
C SER A 104 8.19 14.02 3.81
N LYS A 105 7.61 13.02 4.49
CA LYS A 105 8.05 11.61 4.38
C LYS A 105 7.88 11.06 2.97
N ILE A 106 6.76 11.35 2.31
CA ILE A 106 6.54 10.94 0.91
C ILE A 106 7.41 11.76 -0.04
N GLU A 107 7.56 13.07 0.22
CA GLU A 107 8.45 13.92 -0.58
C GLU A 107 9.89 13.40 -0.56
N LYS A 108 10.41 13.08 0.63
CA LYS A 108 11.75 12.51 0.82
C LYS A 108 11.89 11.19 0.05
N LEU A 109 10.92 10.29 0.19
CA LEU A 109 10.94 9.01 -0.54
C LEU A 109 11.01 9.23 -2.05
N PHE A 110 10.16 10.10 -2.60
CA PHE A 110 10.08 10.30 -4.05
C PHE A 110 11.28 11.06 -4.62
N ASP A 111 11.84 12.02 -3.87
CA ASP A 111 13.09 12.69 -4.20
C ASP A 111 14.25 11.68 -4.26
N GLN A 112 14.33 10.77 -3.27
CA GLN A 112 15.36 9.73 -3.22
C GLN A 112 15.19 8.63 -4.28
N LEU A 113 13.95 8.26 -4.64
CA LEU A 113 13.70 7.30 -5.73
C LEU A 113 14.12 7.87 -7.08
N GLY A 114 13.96 9.17 -7.27
CA GLY A 114 14.04 9.80 -8.57
C GLY A 114 12.83 9.49 -9.45
N ASN A 115 12.70 10.26 -10.53
CA ASN A 115 11.51 10.29 -11.38
C ASN A 115 11.15 8.90 -11.96
N ASP A 116 12.12 8.17 -12.50
CA ASP A 116 11.85 6.92 -13.21
C ASP A 116 11.35 5.81 -12.28
N LYS A 117 12.02 5.62 -11.14
CA LYS A 117 11.62 4.62 -10.14
C LYS A 117 10.30 4.98 -9.47
N MET A 118 10.09 6.25 -9.15
CA MET A 118 8.80 6.74 -8.64
C MET A 118 7.66 6.42 -9.63
N LYS A 119 7.83 6.76 -10.91
CA LYS A 119 6.84 6.47 -11.95
C LYS A 119 6.58 4.97 -12.10
N LYS A 120 7.64 4.14 -12.09
CA LYS A 120 7.51 2.69 -12.15
C LYS A 120 6.74 2.16 -10.94
N PHE A 121 7.06 2.59 -9.73
CA PHE A 121 6.36 2.20 -8.51
C PHE A 121 4.86 2.53 -8.59
N LEU A 122 4.51 3.77 -8.95
CA LEU A 122 3.11 4.21 -9.06
C LEU A 122 2.36 3.47 -10.16
N GLN A 123 3.02 3.20 -11.29
CA GLN A 123 2.42 2.44 -12.39
C GLN A 123 2.14 0.99 -11.96
N GLN A 124 3.09 0.32 -11.31
CA GLN A 124 2.90 -1.06 -10.86
C GLN A 124 1.84 -1.15 -9.75
N LEU A 125 1.80 -0.15 -8.86
CA LEU A 125 0.75 -0.06 -7.85
C LEU A 125 -0.63 0.06 -8.49
N HIS A 126 -0.77 0.92 -9.51
CA HIS A 126 -2.03 1.05 -10.26
C HIS A 126 -2.44 -0.28 -10.90
N LEU A 127 -1.52 -0.95 -11.60
CA LEU A 127 -1.80 -2.23 -12.26
C LEU A 127 -2.23 -3.30 -11.27
N MET A 128 -1.54 -3.43 -10.13
CA MET A 128 -1.90 -4.34 -9.05
C MET A 128 -3.31 -4.10 -8.53
N LEU A 129 -3.63 -2.84 -8.20
CA LEU A 129 -4.96 -2.46 -7.69
C LEU A 129 -6.05 -2.75 -8.72
N LYS A 130 -5.78 -2.50 -10.00
CA LYS A 130 -6.69 -2.82 -11.08
C LYS A 130 -6.91 -4.33 -11.22
N SER A 131 -5.83 -5.13 -11.22
CA SER A 131 -5.91 -6.60 -11.30
C SER A 131 -6.71 -7.19 -10.12
N ILE A 132 -6.52 -6.68 -8.90
CA ILE A 132 -7.33 -7.04 -7.74
C ILE A 132 -8.79 -6.67 -7.98
N ASN A 133 -9.07 -5.41 -8.35
CA ASN A 133 -10.43 -4.93 -8.54
C ASN A 133 -11.17 -5.69 -9.65
N ASP A 134 -10.50 -6.03 -10.73
CA ASP A 134 -11.08 -6.71 -11.89
C ASP A 134 -11.24 -8.21 -11.65
N GLY A 135 -10.52 -8.78 -10.67
CA GLY A 135 -10.57 -10.22 -10.39
C GLY A 135 -9.59 -11.04 -11.21
N THR A 136 -8.64 -10.37 -11.88
CA THR A 136 -7.71 -10.96 -12.85
C THR A 136 -6.34 -11.26 -12.26
N LEU A 137 -6.14 -11.01 -10.97
CA LEU A 137 -4.89 -11.30 -10.27
C LEU A 137 -4.54 -12.78 -10.36
N ILE A 138 -3.39 -13.13 -10.97
CA ILE A 138 -2.97 -14.52 -11.19
C ILE A 138 -2.90 -15.29 -9.86
N SER A 139 -2.51 -14.59 -8.78
CA SER A 139 -2.41 -15.19 -7.45
C SER A 139 -3.74 -15.70 -6.87
N PHE A 140 -4.91 -15.28 -7.38
CA PHE A 140 -6.22 -15.80 -6.94
C PHE A 140 -6.42 -17.30 -7.21
N SER A 141 -5.62 -17.85 -8.13
CA SER A 141 -5.59 -19.28 -8.45
C SER A 141 -4.56 -20.06 -7.60
N SER A 142 -3.78 -19.38 -6.75
CA SER A 142 -2.74 -20.00 -5.91
C SER A 142 -3.27 -20.61 -4.61
N SER A 143 -2.43 -21.44 -3.97
CA SER A 143 -2.73 -22.07 -2.68
C SER A 143 -3.07 -21.08 -1.56
N ASN A 144 -2.55 -19.84 -1.62
CA ASN A 144 -2.78 -18.79 -0.61
C ASN A 144 -4.24 -18.33 -0.51
N PHE A 145 -5.06 -18.67 -1.52
CA PHE A 145 -6.48 -18.35 -1.62
C PHE A 145 -7.38 -19.59 -1.72
N ARG A 146 -6.85 -20.80 -1.49
CA ARG A 146 -7.64 -22.05 -1.53
C ARG A 146 -8.82 -22.03 -0.55
N ASP A 147 -8.62 -21.43 0.62
CA ASP A 147 -9.62 -21.42 1.70
C ASP A 147 -10.64 -20.27 1.57
N THR A 148 -10.43 -19.34 0.64
CA THR A 148 -11.35 -18.23 0.34
C THR A 148 -12.32 -18.63 -0.77
N THR A 149 -13.60 -18.75 -0.41
CA THR A 149 -14.63 -19.37 -1.27
C THR A 149 -15.20 -18.45 -2.33
N THR A 150 -15.16 -17.12 -2.14
CA THR A 150 -15.73 -16.15 -3.10
C THR A 150 -14.67 -15.23 -3.70
N LEU A 151 -14.88 -14.80 -4.95
CA LEU A 151 -14.04 -13.79 -5.60
C LEU A 151 -13.95 -12.51 -4.77
N SER A 152 -15.05 -12.07 -4.14
CA SER A 152 -15.06 -10.89 -3.28
C SER A 152 -14.08 -11.01 -2.11
N GLN A 153 -14.08 -12.14 -1.41
CA GLN A 153 -13.15 -12.38 -0.29
C GLN A 153 -11.70 -12.47 -0.76
N LYS A 154 -11.46 -13.05 -1.95
CA LYS A 154 -10.11 -13.07 -2.54
C LYS A 154 -9.59 -11.66 -2.81
N LYS A 155 -10.44 -10.80 -3.40
CA LYS A 155 -10.11 -9.39 -3.66
C LYS A 155 -9.80 -8.63 -2.37
N GLU A 156 -10.65 -8.78 -1.36
CA GLU A 156 -10.45 -8.14 -0.05
C GLU A 156 -9.14 -8.60 0.61
N LYS A 157 -8.90 -9.92 0.67
CA LYS A 157 -7.68 -10.47 1.27
C LYS A 157 -6.40 -10.03 0.53
N ALA A 158 -6.43 -10.00 -0.80
CA ALA A 158 -5.29 -9.51 -1.58
C ALA A 158 -5.06 -8.01 -1.36
N LEU A 159 -6.12 -7.21 -1.35
CA LEU A 159 -6.02 -5.78 -1.08
C LEU A 159 -5.44 -5.49 0.31
N GLU A 160 -5.94 -6.18 1.34
CA GLU A 160 -5.43 -6.04 2.70
C GLU A 160 -3.96 -6.47 2.83
N TYR A 161 -3.56 -7.54 2.15
CA TYR A 161 -2.16 -7.95 2.09
C TYR A 161 -1.28 -6.87 1.45
N ILE A 162 -1.67 -6.34 0.28
CA ILE A 162 -0.89 -5.29 -0.41
C ILE A 162 -0.79 -4.04 0.46
N LYS A 163 -1.88 -3.60 1.07
CA LYS A 163 -1.89 -2.44 1.97
C LYS A 163 -0.95 -2.63 3.16
N SER A 164 -1.04 -3.77 3.83
CA SER A 164 -0.19 -4.12 4.97
C SER A 164 1.29 -4.08 4.58
N GLN A 165 1.68 -4.74 3.49
CA GLN A 165 3.07 -4.78 3.04
C GLN A 165 3.59 -3.39 2.64
N LEU A 166 2.82 -2.61 1.86
CA LEU A 166 3.23 -1.26 1.45
C LEU A 166 3.36 -0.31 2.65
N TYR A 167 2.48 -0.44 3.65
CA TYR A 167 2.57 0.33 4.89
C TYR A 167 3.85 -0.01 5.67
N ILE A 168 4.17 -1.30 5.79
CA ILE A 168 5.39 -1.78 6.45
C ILE A 168 6.63 -1.22 5.75
N GLU A 169 6.74 -1.40 4.43
CA GLU A 169 7.91 -0.95 3.67
C GLU A 169 8.10 0.57 3.75
N PHE A 170 7.02 1.35 3.70
CA PHE A 170 7.09 2.80 3.85
C PHE A 170 7.61 3.22 5.23
N TYR A 171 7.12 2.59 6.30
CA TYR A 171 7.55 2.94 7.65
C TYR A 171 8.92 2.37 8.03
N PHE A 172 9.35 1.26 7.43
CA PHE A 172 10.74 0.81 7.52
C PHE A 172 11.68 1.81 6.84
N HIS A 173 11.34 2.28 5.65
CA HIS A 173 12.15 3.28 4.94
C HIS A 173 12.20 4.61 5.70
N SER A 174 11.05 5.15 6.10
CA SER A 174 10.99 6.47 6.76
C SER A 174 11.62 6.50 8.16
N ASN A 175 11.83 5.34 8.79
CA ASN A 175 12.57 5.19 10.05
C ASN A 175 14.04 4.74 9.83
N ASP A 176 14.53 4.78 8.59
CA ASP A 176 15.87 4.38 8.20
C ASP A 176 16.24 2.96 8.69
N ILE A 177 15.25 2.04 8.62
CA ILE A 177 15.42 0.59 8.81
C ILE A 177 15.82 -0.07 7.49
N SER A 178 15.25 0.41 6.38
CA SER A 178 15.61 0.03 5.01
C SER A 178 16.03 1.25 4.21
N ASP A 179 16.97 1.07 3.27
CA ASP A 179 17.32 2.11 2.33
C ASP A 179 16.32 2.21 1.16
N THR A 180 16.46 3.28 0.36
CA THR A 180 15.56 3.56 -0.76
C THR A 180 15.59 2.48 -1.85
N GLU A 181 16.75 1.86 -2.09
CA GLU A 181 16.85 0.79 -3.10
C GLU A 181 16.14 -0.47 -2.60
N PHE A 182 16.32 -0.82 -1.34
CA PHE A 182 15.63 -1.94 -0.70
C PHE A 182 14.12 -1.74 -0.72
N PHE A 183 13.62 -0.55 -0.35
CA PHE A 183 12.21 -0.19 -0.48
C PHE A 183 11.71 -0.41 -1.92
N PHE A 184 12.44 0.11 -2.90
CA PHE A 184 12.03 0.00 -4.30
C PHE A 184 11.97 -1.46 -4.76
N GLN A 185 13.01 -2.25 -4.52
CA GLN A 185 13.06 -3.66 -4.93
C GLN A 185 11.96 -4.49 -4.24
N ARG A 186 11.75 -4.31 -2.93
CA ARG A 186 10.71 -5.01 -2.17
C ARG A 186 9.31 -4.70 -2.69
N THR A 187 9.02 -3.41 -2.90
CA THR A 187 7.69 -2.97 -3.36
C THR A 187 7.45 -3.35 -4.81
N ILE A 188 8.43 -3.26 -5.70
CA ILE A 188 8.29 -3.73 -7.07
C ILE A 188 8.10 -5.24 -7.12
N ALA A 189 8.90 -6.02 -6.39
CA ALA A 189 8.73 -7.46 -6.31
C ALA A 189 7.31 -7.82 -5.82
N LEU A 190 6.83 -7.17 -4.76
CA LEU A 190 5.46 -7.34 -4.25
C LEU A 190 4.39 -7.08 -5.34
N LEU A 191 4.57 -6.01 -6.11
CA LEU A 191 3.60 -5.53 -7.11
C LEU A 191 3.70 -6.25 -8.47
N GLU A 192 4.83 -6.92 -8.76
CA GLU A 192 5.00 -7.71 -9.98
C GLU A 192 4.71 -9.21 -9.74
N THR A 193 4.95 -9.75 -8.55
CA THR A 193 4.83 -11.21 -8.25
C THR A 193 3.39 -11.74 -8.25
N GLN A 194 2.38 -10.86 -8.30
CA GLN A 194 0.96 -11.29 -8.27
C GLN A 194 0.17 -10.99 -9.55
N ASN A 195 0.79 -10.29 -10.52
CA ASN A 195 0.18 -9.97 -11.81
C ASN A 195 0.39 -11.09 -12.84
#